data_AF-F7NN83-F1
#
_entry.id   AF-F7NN83-F1
#
_cell.length_a   1.000
_cell.length_b   1.000
_cell.length_c   1.000
_cell.angle_alpha   90.00
_cell.angle_beta   90.00
_cell.angle_gamma   90.00
#
_symmetry.space_group_name_H-M   'P 1'
#
loop_
_entity.id
_entity.type
_entity.pdbx_description
1 polymer ?
#
loop_
_entity_poly.entity_id
_entity_poly.type
_entity_poly.pdbx_seq_one_letter_code
_entity_poly.pdbx_strand_id
1 'polypeptide(L)'
;PKKDIAEKASQVTTNAEKGALGEAAADLTLSRAGYTKLPSKVGANNGFDGVYIKYGPDGKVQDLIINESKFGTSQLGTTKGGAKQMDPNWIEMNIEKMLNSTDPAVRQTGKILNENIDMVRTKLNRLTPDGVNKWESNPGGWGQ
;
A
#
# COMPACT_ATOMS: atom_id res chain seq x y z
N PRO A 1 -8.35 -10.92 -16.10
CA PRO A 1 -7.86 -10.10 -14.96
C PRO A 1 -8.32 -8.63 -14.98
N LYS A 2 -7.95 -7.82 -15.99
CA LYS A 2 -8.39 -6.40 -16.04
C LYS A 2 -9.90 -6.24 -16.27
N LYS A 3 -10.47 -7.02 -17.20
CA LYS A 3 -11.92 -7.08 -17.42
C LYS A 3 -12.67 -7.49 -16.15
N ASP A 4 -12.15 -8.49 -15.45
CA ASP A 4 -12.74 -9.02 -14.21
C ASP A 4 -12.75 -7.99 -13.07
N ILE A 5 -11.73 -7.12 -12.97
CA ILE A 5 -11.70 -6.02 -11.99
C ILE A 5 -12.73 -4.95 -12.36
N ALA A 6 -12.86 -4.58 -13.63
CA ALA A 6 -13.83 -3.57 -14.07
C ALA A 6 -15.28 -4.03 -13.87
N GLU A 7 -15.57 -5.28 -14.20
CA GLU A 7 -16.89 -5.88 -13.95
C GLU A 7 -17.23 -5.85 -12.46
N LYS A 8 -16.31 -6.33 -11.61
CA LYS A 8 -16.48 -6.27 -10.15
C LYS A 8 -16.60 -4.84 -9.63
N ALA A 9 -15.83 -3.89 -10.15
CA ALA A 9 -15.85 -2.49 -9.72
C ALA A 9 -17.22 -1.84 -9.90
N SER A 10 -17.97 -2.23 -10.94
CA SER A 10 -19.32 -1.73 -11.18
C SER A 10 -20.39 -2.33 -10.25
N GLN A 11 -20.07 -3.45 -9.56
CA GLN A 11 -21.02 -4.22 -8.76
C GLN A 11 -20.76 -4.15 -7.25
N VAL A 12 -19.56 -3.73 -6.81
CA VAL A 12 -19.24 -3.63 -5.37
C VAL A 12 -20.05 -2.55 -4.68
N THR A 13 -20.69 -2.92 -3.56
CA THR A 13 -21.57 -2.00 -2.83
C THR A 13 -21.00 -1.63 -1.47
N THR A 14 -20.45 -2.61 -0.74
CA THR A 14 -19.95 -2.41 0.63
C THR A 14 -18.56 -1.77 0.63
N ASN A 15 -18.24 -1.06 1.73
CA ASN A 15 -16.92 -0.46 1.89
C ASN A 15 -15.80 -1.51 1.98
N ALA A 16 -16.09 -2.68 2.57
CA ALA A 16 -15.13 -3.77 2.68
C ALA A 16 -14.79 -4.36 1.30
N GLU A 17 -15.80 -4.63 0.46
CA GLU A 17 -15.58 -5.11 -0.91
C GLU A 17 -14.82 -4.09 -1.76
N LYS A 18 -15.18 -2.80 -1.65
CA LYS A 18 -14.49 -1.71 -2.34
C LYS A 18 -13.02 -1.62 -1.95
N GLY A 19 -12.72 -1.75 -0.65
CA GLY A 19 -11.35 -1.79 -0.14
C GLY A 19 -10.58 -2.98 -0.70
N ALA A 20 -11.11 -4.19 -0.54
CA ALA A 20 -10.49 -5.42 -1.03
C ALA A 20 -10.25 -5.41 -2.55
N LEU A 21 -11.19 -4.87 -3.33
CA LEU A 21 -11.03 -4.75 -4.78
C LEU A 21 -9.96 -3.72 -5.15
N GLY A 22 -9.88 -2.60 -4.42
CA GLY A 22 -8.82 -1.60 -4.57
C GLY A 22 -7.44 -2.20 -4.32
N GLU A 23 -7.27 -2.93 -3.23
CA GLU A 23 -6.03 -3.64 -2.89
C GLU A 23 -5.65 -4.67 -3.98
N ALA A 24 -6.61 -5.51 -4.41
CA ALA A 24 -6.37 -6.50 -5.46
C ALA A 24 -5.95 -5.86 -6.80
N ALA A 25 -6.49 -4.68 -7.13
CA ALA A 25 -6.12 -3.95 -8.33
C ALA A 25 -4.71 -3.34 -8.23
N ALA A 26 -4.31 -2.86 -7.05
CA ALA A 26 -2.94 -2.44 -6.77
C ALA A 26 -1.96 -3.62 -6.90
N ASP A 27 -2.28 -4.75 -6.26
CA ASP A 27 -1.48 -5.98 -6.29
C ASP A 27 -1.23 -6.45 -7.73
N LEU A 28 -2.29 -6.50 -8.55
CA LEU A 28 -2.18 -6.90 -9.95
C LEU A 28 -1.31 -5.93 -10.77
N THR A 29 -1.42 -4.63 -10.50
CA THR A 29 -0.65 -3.62 -11.25
C THR A 29 0.82 -3.69 -10.90
N LEU A 30 1.15 -3.76 -9.61
CA LEU A 30 2.53 -3.75 -9.12
C LEU A 30 3.23 -5.09 -9.40
N SER A 31 2.54 -6.23 -9.28
CA SER A 31 3.10 -7.53 -9.68
C SER A 31 3.49 -7.55 -11.17
N ARG A 32 2.65 -7.00 -12.06
CA ARG A 32 2.97 -6.86 -13.49
C ARG A 32 4.14 -5.92 -13.78
N ALA A 33 4.39 -4.96 -12.89
CA ALA A 33 5.55 -4.06 -12.98
C ALA A 33 6.84 -4.69 -12.38
N GLY A 34 6.77 -5.96 -11.94
CA GLY A 34 7.89 -6.74 -11.43
C GLY A 34 8.14 -6.55 -9.93
N TYR A 35 7.14 -6.10 -9.17
CA TYR A 35 7.24 -6.02 -7.72
C TYR A 35 6.71 -7.29 -7.05
N THR A 36 7.28 -7.62 -5.90
CA THR A 36 6.77 -8.64 -4.98
C THR A 36 6.11 -7.96 -3.78
N LYS A 37 4.89 -8.39 -3.43
CA LYS A 37 4.20 -7.91 -2.23
C LYS A 37 4.82 -8.55 -0.98
N LEU A 38 5.07 -7.74 0.04
CA LEU A 38 5.55 -8.16 1.35
C LEU A 38 4.42 -8.09 2.39
N PRO A 39 4.43 -8.93 3.44
CA PRO A 39 3.48 -8.83 4.56
C PRO A 39 3.57 -7.48 5.25
N SER A 40 2.46 -6.74 5.33
CA SER A 40 2.44 -5.36 5.83
C SER A 40 1.39 -5.05 6.89
N LYS A 41 0.40 -5.93 7.08
CA LYS A 41 -0.74 -5.69 7.97
C LYS A 41 -0.34 -5.97 9.42
N VAL A 42 -0.67 -5.05 10.32
CA VAL A 42 -0.44 -5.16 11.76
C VAL A 42 -1.77 -5.44 12.48
N GLY A 43 -1.95 -6.67 12.98
CA GLY A 43 -3.18 -7.10 13.66
C GLY A 43 -4.38 -7.21 12.72
N ALA A 44 -5.55 -6.69 13.13
CA ALA A 44 -6.83 -6.80 12.42
C ALA A 44 -6.93 -5.90 11.17
N ASN A 45 -6.06 -6.13 10.18
CA ASN A 45 -5.99 -5.39 8.90
C ASN A 45 -5.60 -3.90 9.00
N ASN A 46 -4.92 -3.49 10.07
CA ASN A 46 -4.38 -2.13 10.18
C ASN A 46 -3.02 -2.03 9.50
N GLY A 47 -2.56 -0.80 9.28
CA GLY A 47 -1.26 -0.50 8.67
C GLY A 47 -1.38 -0.19 7.19
N PHE A 48 -0.36 -0.56 6.42
CA PHE A 48 -0.31 -0.31 4.98
C PHE A 48 -1.15 -1.33 4.20
N ASP A 49 -1.88 -0.86 3.18
CA ASP A 49 -2.61 -1.73 2.26
C ASP A 49 -1.68 -2.66 1.48
N GLY A 50 -0.52 -2.16 1.08
CA GLY A 50 0.54 -3.01 0.56
C GLY A 50 1.92 -2.40 0.72
N VAL A 51 2.89 -3.28 0.92
CA VAL A 51 4.33 -3.00 0.81
C VAL A 51 4.86 -3.83 -0.33
N TYR A 52 5.60 -3.22 -1.25
CA TYR A 52 6.08 -3.88 -2.45
C TYR A 52 7.55 -3.60 -2.65
N ILE A 53 8.30 -4.65 -2.96
CA ILE A 53 9.73 -4.60 -3.19
C ILE A 53 10.05 -5.01 -4.62
N LYS A 54 11.06 -4.37 -5.19
CA LYS A 54 11.67 -4.79 -6.46
C LYS A 54 13.17 -4.94 -6.25
N TYR A 55 13.71 -6.05 -6.73
CA TYR A 55 15.15 -6.34 -6.69
C TYR A 55 15.81 -6.06 -8.03
N GLY A 56 17.04 -5.57 -8.00
CA GLY A 56 17.91 -5.43 -9.16
C GLY A 56 18.52 -6.77 -9.57
N PRO A 57 19.20 -6.82 -10.74
CA PRO A 57 19.90 -8.02 -11.19
C PRO A 57 20.99 -8.52 -10.25
N ASP A 58 21.52 -7.65 -9.39
CA ASP A 58 22.53 -7.95 -8.37
C ASP A 58 21.92 -8.48 -7.06
N GLY A 59 20.60 -8.68 -7.01
CA GLY A 59 19.87 -9.14 -5.83
C GLY A 59 19.66 -8.07 -4.76
N LYS A 60 20.09 -6.82 -4.99
CA LYS A 60 19.86 -5.71 -4.06
C LYS A 60 18.49 -5.09 -4.25
N VAL A 61 17.99 -4.42 -3.22
CA VAL A 61 16.76 -3.63 -3.30
C VAL A 61 16.96 -2.54 -4.34
N GLN A 62 16.11 -2.54 -5.37
CA GLN A 62 16.08 -1.51 -6.41
C GLN A 62 15.04 -0.44 -6.10
N ASP A 63 13.89 -0.83 -5.52
CA ASP A 63 12.80 0.09 -5.22
C ASP A 63 11.85 -0.50 -4.17
N LEU A 64 11.22 0.39 -3.39
CA LEU A 64 10.24 0.07 -2.37
C LEU A 64 9.02 0.98 -2.51
N ILE A 65 7.83 0.40 -2.50
CA ILE A 65 6.56 1.14 -2.55
C ILE A 65 5.72 0.79 -1.33
N ILE A 66 5.31 1.82 -0.59
CA ILE A 66 4.18 1.75 0.33
C ILE A 66 2.95 2.26 -0.41
N ASN A 67 1.89 1.45 -0.42
CA ASN A 67 0.62 1.77 -1.07
C ASN A 67 -0.53 1.89 -0.08
N GLU A 68 -1.39 2.87 -0.34
CA GLU A 68 -2.76 2.94 0.16
C GLU A 68 -3.72 2.83 -1.03
N SER A 69 -4.82 2.10 -0.87
CA SER A 69 -5.85 1.90 -1.89
C SER A 69 -7.17 2.53 -1.48
N LYS A 70 -7.76 3.32 -2.40
CA LYS A 70 -9.08 3.94 -2.23
C LYS A 70 -9.96 3.62 -3.43
N PHE A 71 -11.27 3.61 -3.20
CA PHE A 71 -12.27 3.41 -4.24
C PHE A 71 -13.04 4.70 -4.53
N GLY A 72 -13.27 5.00 -5.80
CA GLY A 72 -14.01 6.18 -6.25
C GLY A 72 -13.45 7.48 -5.67
N THR A 73 -14.28 8.21 -4.93
CA THR A 73 -13.95 9.52 -4.34
C THR A 73 -13.45 9.45 -2.89
N SER A 74 -13.27 8.25 -2.32
CA SER A 74 -12.78 8.09 -0.95
C SER A 74 -11.41 8.75 -0.75
N GLN A 75 -11.27 9.49 0.35
CA GLN A 75 -10.06 10.23 0.67
C GLN A 75 -9.16 9.45 1.63
N LEU A 76 -7.90 9.88 1.76
CA LEU A 76 -7.04 9.46 2.85
C LEU A 76 -7.68 9.85 4.18
N GLY A 77 -7.71 8.92 5.13
CA GLY A 77 -8.26 9.14 6.45
C GLY A 77 -7.26 9.80 7.40
N THR A 78 -7.77 10.24 8.54
CA THR A 78 -6.96 10.66 9.69
C THR A 78 -7.15 9.64 10.80
N THR A 79 -6.06 9.18 11.40
CA THR A 79 -6.11 8.25 12.53
C THR A 79 -6.69 8.92 13.78
N LYS A 80 -7.11 8.12 14.77
CA LYS A 80 -7.60 8.66 16.06
C LYS A 80 -6.59 9.58 16.77
N GLY A 81 -5.28 9.40 16.50
CA GLY A 81 -4.21 10.24 17.04
C GLY A 81 -3.89 11.47 16.20
N GLY A 82 -4.68 11.79 15.17
CA GLY A 82 -4.51 13.00 14.36
C GLY A 82 -3.54 12.87 13.18
N ALA A 83 -2.75 11.80 13.09
CA ALA A 83 -1.87 11.56 11.94
C ALA A 83 -2.70 11.19 10.70
N LYS A 84 -2.41 11.86 9.57
CA LYS A 84 -3.06 11.62 8.27
C LYS A 84 -2.42 10.41 7.62
N GLN A 85 -3.22 9.52 7.01
CA GLN A 85 -2.66 8.41 6.25
C GLN A 85 -1.67 8.93 5.20
N MET A 86 -0.55 8.21 5.05
CA MET A 86 0.56 8.51 4.13
C MET A 86 1.39 9.76 4.46
N ASP A 87 1.12 10.49 5.55
CA ASP A 87 2.05 11.50 6.05
C ASP A 87 3.30 10.85 6.69
N PRO A 88 4.43 11.57 6.85
CA PRO A 88 5.65 10.98 7.38
C PRO A 88 5.50 10.32 8.75
N ASN A 89 4.85 11.00 9.69
CA ASN A 89 4.62 10.47 11.03
C ASN A 89 3.82 9.16 10.99
N TRP A 90 2.79 9.08 10.14
CA TRP A 90 1.98 7.89 9.98
C TRP A 90 2.77 6.74 9.36
N ILE A 91 3.62 7.01 8.38
CA ILE A 91 4.50 6.00 7.78
C ILE A 91 5.46 5.45 8.84
N GLU A 92 6.19 6.32 9.54
CA GLU A 92 7.15 5.94 10.58
C GLU A 92 6.51 5.13 11.70
N MET A 93 5.37 5.59 12.24
CA MET A 93 4.63 4.86 13.28
C MET A 93 4.19 3.46 12.83
N ASN A 94 3.83 3.28 11.56
CA ASN A 94 3.44 1.96 11.07
C ASN A 94 4.66 1.05 10.84
N ILE A 95 5.80 1.60 10.38
CA ILE A 95 7.06 0.86 10.33
C ILE A 95 7.46 0.40 11.74
N GLU A 96 7.37 1.27 12.74
CA GLU A 96 7.65 0.94 14.14
C GLU A 96 6.73 -0.19 14.66
N LYS A 97 5.43 -0.13 14.35
CA LYS A 97 4.50 -1.23 14.68
C LYS A 97 4.89 -2.54 13.98
N MET A 98 5.34 -2.48 12.73
CA MET A 98 5.81 -3.66 12.01
C MET A 98 7.06 -4.24 12.67
N LEU A 99 8.04 -3.40 13.04
CA LEU A 99 9.25 -3.81 13.77
C LEU A 99 8.93 -4.52 15.11
N ASN A 100 7.84 -4.12 15.77
CA ASN A 100 7.37 -4.70 17.03
C ASN A 100 6.30 -5.80 16.84
N SER A 101 5.99 -6.20 15.60
CA SER A 101 4.98 -7.23 15.33
C SER A 101 5.41 -8.58 15.89
N THR A 102 4.47 -9.35 16.42
CA THR A 102 4.69 -10.75 16.81
C THR A 102 4.89 -11.65 15.58
N ASP A 103 4.31 -11.29 14.44
CA ASP A 103 4.51 -11.99 13.16
C ASP A 103 5.93 -11.72 12.63
N PRO A 104 6.78 -12.78 12.50
CA PRO A 104 8.16 -12.62 12.03
C PRO A 104 8.26 -12.10 10.60
N ALA A 105 7.30 -12.40 9.73
CA ALA A 105 7.33 -11.96 8.34
C ALA A 105 7.01 -10.46 8.23
N VAL A 106 5.99 -9.99 8.97
CA VAL A 106 5.69 -8.55 9.07
C VAL A 106 6.85 -7.79 9.68
N ARG A 107 7.48 -8.35 10.72
CA ARG A 107 8.67 -7.78 11.35
C ARG A 107 9.85 -7.67 10.40
N GLN A 108 10.06 -8.68 9.56
CA GLN A 108 11.09 -8.62 8.52
C GLN A 108 10.80 -7.54 7.48
N THR A 109 9.54 -7.37 7.06
CA THR A 109 9.15 -6.25 6.18
C THR A 109 9.44 -4.90 6.83
N GLY A 110 9.15 -4.75 8.14
CA GLY A 110 9.46 -3.54 8.89
C GLY A 110 10.95 -3.20 8.88
N LYS A 111 11.82 -4.21 9.05
CA LYS A 111 13.28 -4.04 8.96
C LYS A 111 13.72 -3.58 7.57
N ILE A 112 13.22 -4.22 6.52
CA ILE A 112 13.55 -3.87 5.13
C ILE A 112 13.18 -2.40 4.86
N LEU A 113 11.99 -1.96 5.27
CA LEU A 113 11.56 -0.57 5.10
C LEU A 113 12.47 0.39 5.89
N ASN A 114 12.77 0.08 7.15
CA ASN A 114 13.58 0.94 8.00
C ASN A 114 15.04 1.07 7.51
N GLU A 115 15.64 -0.03 7.04
CA GLU A 115 17.01 -0.05 6.51
C GLU A 115 17.15 0.64 5.14
N ASN A 116 16.04 0.78 4.40
CA ASN A 116 16.01 1.34 3.05
C ASN A 116 15.05 2.54 2.98
N ILE A 117 14.90 3.29 4.08
CA ILE A 117 13.86 4.32 4.23
C ILE A 117 13.95 5.40 3.15
N ASP A 118 15.16 5.76 2.74
CA ASP A 118 15.44 6.76 1.70
C ASP A 118 15.00 6.29 0.30
N MET A 119 14.79 4.99 0.09
CA MET A 119 14.31 4.40 -1.16
C MET A 119 12.79 4.25 -1.19
N VAL A 120 12.11 4.43 -0.05
CA VAL A 120 10.68 4.21 0.05
C VAL A 120 9.93 5.30 -0.69
N ARG A 121 9.09 4.88 -1.65
CA ARG A 121 8.13 5.75 -2.33
C ARG A 121 6.73 5.46 -1.82
N THR A 122 5.93 6.51 -1.68
CA THR A 122 4.52 6.38 -1.28
C THR A 122 3.61 6.58 -2.50
N LYS A 123 2.61 5.71 -2.62
CA LYS A 123 1.66 5.71 -3.75
C LYS A 123 0.23 5.56 -3.25
N LEU A 124 -0.65 6.44 -3.70
CA LEU A 124 -2.09 6.24 -3.56
C LEU A 124 -2.63 5.61 -4.85
N ASN A 125 -3.26 4.45 -4.72
CA ASN A 125 -4.02 3.82 -5.77
C ASN A 125 -5.51 4.20 -5.61
N ARG A 126 -6.11 4.75 -6.66
CA ARG A 126 -7.55 5.05 -6.71
C ARG A 126 -8.20 4.21 -7.80
N LEU A 127 -8.92 3.17 -7.38
CA LEU A 127 -9.75 2.38 -8.28
C LEU A 127 -11.09 3.08 -8.50
N THR A 128 -11.44 3.36 -9.75
CA THR A 128 -12.72 3.97 -10.11
C THR A 128 -13.80 2.91 -10.39
N PRO A 129 -15.11 3.27 -10.37
CA PRO A 129 -16.19 2.33 -10.67
C PRO A 129 -16.16 1.72 -12.08
N ASP A 130 -15.53 2.38 -13.04
CA ASP A 130 -15.26 1.88 -14.40
C ASP A 130 -14.00 0.99 -14.48
N GLY A 131 -13.35 0.69 -13.35
CA GLY A 131 -12.23 -0.24 -13.27
C GLY A 131 -10.87 0.36 -13.63
N VAL A 132 -10.72 1.68 -13.58
CA VAL A 132 -9.46 2.38 -13.88
C VAL A 132 -8.69 2.63 -12.58
N ASN A 133 -7.42 2.21 -12.54
CA ASN A 133 -6.49 2.58 -11.47
C ASN A 133 -5.81 3.91 -11.80
N LYS A 134 -6.06 4.93 -10.98
CA LYS A 134 -5.30 6.18 -10.99
C LYS A 134 -4.26 6.16 -9.88
N TRP A 135 -3.04 6.56 -10.19
CA TRP A 135 -1.91 6.53 -9.27
C TRP A 135 -1.43 7.94 -8.95
N GLU A 136 -1.35 8.25 -7.68
CA GLU A 136 -0.79 9.50 -7.16
C GLU A 136 0.50 9.20 -6.41
N SER A 137 1.52 10.02 -6.63
CA SER A 137 2.81 9.91 -5.96
C SER A 137 2.89 10.91 -4.83
N ASN A 138 3.48 10.49 -3.72
CA ASN A 138 3.63 11.34 -2.55
C ASN A 138 2.33 12.01 -2.04
N PRO A 139 1.27 11.23 -1.77
CA PRO A 139 -0.05 11.78 -1.42
C PRO A 139 -0.09 12.41 0.00
N GLY A 140 0.98 12.28 0.79
CA GLY A 140 1.08 12.80 2.15
C GLY A 140 2.35 13.60 2.46
N GLY A 141 3.19 13.91 1.47
CA GLY A 141 4.43 14.68 1.69
C GLY A 141 5.66 13.88 2.16
N TRP A 142 5.63 12.56 2.06
CA TRP A 142 6.81 11.69 2.24
C TRP A 142 7.98 12.07 1.30
N GLY A 143 9.17 12.26 1.88
CA GLY A 143 10.40 12.55 1.13
C GLY A 143 10.45 13.93 0.50
N GLN A 144 9.58 14.86 0.93
CA GLN A 144 9.66 16.29 0.62
C GLN A 144 10.45 17.06 1.68
#